data_AF-A0A3D3Z0Y9-F1
#
_entry.id   AF-A0A3D3Z0Y9-F1
#
_cell.length_a   1.000
_cell.length_b   1.000
_cell.length_c   1.000
_cell.angle_alpha   90.00
_cell.angle_beta   90.00
_cell.angle_gamma   90.00
#
_symmetry.space_group_name_H-M   'P 1'
#
loop_
_entity.id
_entity.type
_entity.pdbx_description
1 polymer ?
#
loop_
_entity_poly.entity_id
_entity_poly.type
_entity_poly.pdbx_seq_one_letter_code
_entity_poly.pdbx_strand_id
1 'polypeptide(L)'
;MPKLNKPGTNIEGQLMQLRAPSKHFSDRRRVLIGGAGLALLPKNVFAKASFPERPLSLLVPANPGGGWDQLARLMQQIITVAKLSPKPVDVFNKGGAGGLIGLAEIMTRRRDDPYTIMVAGLGLIGSCISQHSPFQASETKPLARLIVENLMVAVPANSPNKTMEGLIAAIKADPESITWAGGSAGGTDHILIGLITKACGVSSDKLRFVAYSGGGEASAAIMGGQVTAAVAGYGEWKGLAEAGHIRVLATSAPERFDDKRAPTLKESGLDIVFQNWRGAFAPPGTPDYAIKWWAKMLQEMAARPEWKSYLEKKGWVDGFMGGEAFADLIVAEEKLSSATLKELGIDGTKGGNSPVGPWAVPKAIAALGVVSAAGIAYEHFKAKPGETIAPAGAEDDDEGGGPLPIWSRFLAGAILIPAFIAALNFVGFAIATPIFILAICLLMRSTTLKWDVVAALGITGAIWLLFSRILSVALP
;
A
#
# COMPACT_ATOMS: atom_id res chain seq x y z
N MET A 1 50.88 31.28 39.90
CA MET A 1 51.11 30.55 41.18
C MET A 1 51.08 29.03 40.90
N PRO A 2 51.46 28.12 41.81
CA PRO A 2 52.15 26.85 41.46
C PRO A 2 51.25 25.82 40.73
N LYS A 3 51.73 24.90 39.87
CA LYS A 3 53.00 24.11 39.76
C LYS A 3 52.99 22.83 40.63
N LEU A 4 53.68 21.75 40.17
CA LEU A 4 53.85 20.40 40.77
C LEU A 4 52.70 19.39 40.47
N ASN A 5 52.93 18.08 40.20
CA ASN A 5 54.17 17.39 39.79
C ASN A 5 53.94 16.03 39.05
N LYS A 6 54.97 15.56 38.33
CA LYS A 6 55.25 14.14 37.95
C LYS A 6 56.20 13.52 39.01
N PRO A 7 56.60 12.21 39.03
CA PRO A 7 56.63 11.15 37.99
C PRO A 7 55.95 9.81 38.42
N GLY A 8 56.10 8.67 37.72
CA GLY A 8 57.16 7.65 37.92
C GLY A 8 56.63 6.46 38.75
N THR A 9 57.02 5.18 38.60
CA THR A 9 58.07 4.53 37.79
C THR A 9 57.76 3.02 37.62
N ASN A 10 58.53 2.31 36.77
CA ASN A 10 58.58 0.84 36.71
C ASN A 10 59.04 0.20 38.05
N ILE A 11 58.76 -1.10 38.26
CA ILE A 11 59.73 -2.17 38.62
C ILE A 11 59.01 -3.52 38.85
N GLU A 12 59.68 -4.63 38.48
CA GLU A 12 59.25 -6.01 38.79
C GLU A 12 59.82 -6.53 40.12
N GLY A 13 59.09 -7.46 40.76
CA GLY A 13 59.72 -8.64 41.38
C GLY A 13 59.77 -8.74 42.91
N GLN A 14 60.09 -9.98 43.36
CA GLN A 14 60.10 -10.50 44.74
C GLN A 14 58.68 -10.74 45.31
N LEU A 15 58.29 -11.91 45.85
CA LEU A 15 58.99 -13.13 46.34
C LEU A 15 58.27 -14.41 45.79
N MET A 16 58.79 -15.65 45.63
CA MET A 16 60.00 -16.41 46.03
C MET A 16 60.16 -16.79 47.52
N GLN A 17 60.16 -18.06 47.97
CA GLN A 17 60.12 -19.40 47.32
C GLN A 17 59.21 -20.35 48.18
N LEU A 18 58.97 -21.64 47.88
CA LEU A 18 59.84 -22.84 47.93
C LEU A 18 59.13 -23.99 47.13
N ARG A 19 59.75 -24.85 46.31
CA ARG A 19 60.79 -25.90 46.54
C ARG A 19 60.33 -27.01 47.51
N ALA A 20 60.45 -28.33 47.25
CA ALA A 20 61.02 -29.09 46.11
C ALA A 20 60.42 -30.56 46.05
N PRO A 21 60.84 -31.48 45.15
CA PRO A 21 60.09 -32.70 44.80
C PRO A 21 60.72 -34.05 45.22
N SER A 22 60.10 -35.18 44.86
CA SER A 22 60.73 -36.52 44.80
C SER A 22 60.29 -37.34 43.56
N LYS A 23 61.05 -38.40 43.21
CA LYS A 23 60.83 -39.28 42.04
C LYS A 23 61.08 -40.75 42.40
N HIS A 24 60.22 -41.66 41.93
CA HIS A 24 60.50 -43.08 41.62
C HIS A 24 59.67 -43.38 40.33
N PHE A 25 60.16 -43.92 39.20
CA PHE A 25 60.82 -45.22 38.93
C PHE A 25 59.99 -46.43 39.45
N SER A 26 59.63 -47.45 38.65
CA SER A 26 59.93 -47.70 37.22
C SER A 26 59.08 -48.83 36.59
N ASP A 27 58.82 -48.70 35.27
CA ASP A 27 58.86 -49.77 34.24
C ASP A 27 58.12 -51.12 34.46
N ARG A 28 57.08 -51.42 33.64
CA ARG A 28 57.12 -52.53 32.64
C ARG A 28 55.85 -52.79 31.80
N ARG A 29 56.05 -52.70 30.47
CA ARG A 29 55.60 -53.63 29.39
C ARG A 29 54.12 -54.10 29.27
N ARG A 30 53.54 -53.80 28.08
CA ARG A 30 52.39 -54.47 27.41
C ARG A 30 51.02 -54.21 28.12
N VAL A 31 49.87 -54.16 27.45
CA VAL A 31 49.40 -54.85 26.23
C VAL A 31 48.73 -53.88 25.21
N LEU A 32 48.90 -54.17 23.91
CA LEU A 32 48.06 -53.67 22.81
C LEU A 32 46.91 -54.66 22.56
N ILE A 33 45.64 -54.23 22.56
CA ILE A 33 44.50 -54.90 21.89
C ILE A 33 43.25 -54.01 21.94
N GLY A 34 42.46 -54.03 20.85
CA GLY A 34 41.00 -53.86 20.82
C GLY A 34 40.38 -52.56 21.36
N GLY A 35 39.91 -51.67 20.47
CA GLY A 35 39.15 -50.48 20.90
C GLY A 35 38.62 -49.53 19.83
N ALA A 36 38.57 -49.92 18.55
CA ALA A 36 38.08 -49.06 17.47
C ALA A 36 36.54 -48.97 17.43
N GLY A 37 35.95 -48.48 18.53
CA GLY A 37 34.53 -48.18 18.64
C GLY A 37 34.17 -46.95 17.82
N LEU A 38 34.06 -47.12 16.50
CA LEU A 38 33.54 -46.08 15.61
C LEU A 38 32.08 -45.82 15.95
N ALA A 39 31.86 -44.82 16.80
CA ALA A 39 30.53 -44.40 17.21
C ALA A 39 29.74 -43.91 15.99
N LEU A 40 28.88 -44.80 15.48
CA LEU A 40 27.80 -44.46 14.56
C LEU A 40 26.83 -43.54 15.31
N LEU A 41 27.17 -42.25 15.37
CA LEU A 41 26.21 -41.20 15.63
C LEU A 41 25.03 -41.45 14.68
N PRO A 42 23.81 -41.70 15.19
CA PRO A 42 22.68 -41.91 14.31
C PRO A 42 22.56 -40.67 13.43
N LYS A 43 22.56 -40.86 12.11
CA LYS A 43 22.19 -39.78 11.19
C LYS A 43 20.83 -39.30 11.68
N ASN A 44 20.74 -38.04 12.12
CA ASN A 44 19.48 -37.44 12.51
C ASN A 44 18.57 -37.46 11.28
N VAL A 45 17.73 -38.49 11.19
CA VAL A 45 16.59 -38.53 10.31
C VAL A 45 15.71 -37.41 10.83
N PHE A 46 15.82 -36.24 10.20
CA PHE A 46 14.83 -35.19 10.35
C PHE A 46 13.49 -35.81 10.01
N ALA A 47 12.70 -36.11 11.04
CA ALA A 47 11.32 -36.51 10.87
C ALA A 47 10.67 -35.44 10.00
N LYS A 48 10.08 -35.87 8.88
CA LYS A 48 9.56 -34.97 7.86
C LYS A 48 8.40 -34.18 8.45
N ALA A 49 8.70 -32.98 8.97
CA ALA A 49 7.77 -32.13 9.70
C ALA A 49 6.45 -32.02 8.94
N SER A 50 5.34 -32.26 9.64
CA SER A 50 4.05 -32.60 9.03
C SER A 50 3.27 -31.34 8.66
N PHE A 51 3.92 -30.48 7.88
CA PHE A 51 3.35 -29.21 7.45
C PHE A 51 2.05 -29.42 6.64
N PRO A 52 0.95 -28.73 6.98
CA PRO A 52 0.81 -27.75 8.07
C PRO A 52 0.50 -28.41 9.43
N GLU A 53 1.20 -27.97 10.49
CA GLU A 53 0.99 -28.48 11.86
C GLU A 53 -0.05 -27.65 12.65
N ARG A 54 -0.17 -26.35 12.34
CA ARG A 54 -1.16 -25.39 12.88
C ARG A 54 -2.04 -24.79 11.75
N PRO A 55 -3.12 -24.04 12.07
CA PRO A 55 -3.91 -23.33 11.06
C PRO A 55 -3.08 -22.42 10.15
N LEU A 56 -3.56 -22.29 8.92
CA LEU A 56 -3.00 -21.45 7.86
C LEU A 56 -3.80 -20.16 7.74
N SER A 57 -3.21 -19.11 7.14
CA SER A 57 -3.85 -17.81 7.03
C SER A 57 -3.71 -17.19 5.64
N LEU A 58 -4.83 -16.65 5.14
CA LEU A 58 -4.90 -15.84 3.92
C LEU A 58 -4.99 -14.36 4.35
N LEU A 59 -3.87 -13.65 4.26
CA LEU A 59 -3.79 -12.21 4.44
C LEU A 59 -4.39 -11.50 3.23
N VAL A 60 -5.41 -10.67 3.45
CA VAL A 60 -6.01 -9.82 2.42
C VAL A 60 -5.59 -8.37 2.66
N PRO A 61 -4.81 -7.74 1.76
CA PRO A 61 -4.33 -6.36 1.94
C PRO A 61 -5.41 -5.32 1.55
N ALA A 62 -6.68 -5.62 1.80
CA ALA A 62 -7.84 -4.78 1.50
C ALA A 62 -8.96 -5.03 2.51
N ASN A 63 -9.92 -4.10 2.54
CA ASN A 63 -11.11 -4.19 3.40
C ASN A 63 -12.02 -5.37 2.98
N PRO A 64 -12.84 -5.91 3.90
CA PRO A 64 -13.82 -6.95 3.58
C PRO A 64 -14.74 -6.57 2.41
N GLY A 65 -15.15 -7.55 1.61
CA GLY A 65 -15.98 -7.36 0.42
C GLY A 65 -15.24 -6.92 -0.85
N GLY A 66 -13.98 -6.44 -0.75
CA GLY A 66 -13.16 -6.10 -1.92
C GLY A 66 -12.81 -7.33 -2.79
N GLY A 67 -12.35 -7.13 -4.03
CA GLY A 67 -12.08 -8.23 -4.96
C GLY A 67 -11.03 -9.25 -4.49
N TRP A 68 -10.02 -8.82 -3.73
CA TRP A 68 -9.05 -9.72 -3.08
C TRP A 68 -9.67 -10.50 -1.91
N ASP A 69 -10.62 -9.91 -1.19
CA ASP A 69 -11.34 -10.55 -0.08
C ASP A 69 -12.31 -11.63 -0.57
N GLN A 70 -13.09 -11.31 -1.62
CA GLN A 70 -13.97 -12.28 -2.27
C GLN A 70 -13.19 -13.48 -2.81
N LEU A 71 -12.00 -13.25 -3.38
CA LEU A 71 -11.12 -14.33 -3.83
C LEU A 71 -10.58 -15.16 -2.66
N ALA A 72 -10.07 -14.53 -1.60
CA ALA A 72 -9.56 -15.27 -0.44
C ALA A 72 -10.65 -16.11 0.26
N ARG A 73 -11.89 -15.62 0.32
CA ARG A 73 -13.04 -16.37 0.86
C ARG A 73 -13.47 -17.51 -0.05
N LEU A 74 -13.40 -17.35 -1.38
CA LEU A 74 -13.59 -18.44 -2.34
C LEU A 74 -12.53 -19.54 -2.13
N MET A 75 -11.26 -19.16 -1.99
CA MET A 75 -10.16 -20.09 -1.71
C MET A 75 -10.43 -20.86 -0.41
N GLN A 76 -10.70 -20.14 0.69
CA GLN A 76 -11.05 -20.73 1.99
C GLN A 76 -12.21 -21.74 1.88
N GLN A 77 -13.29 -21.37 1.18
CA GLN A 77 -14.46 -22.23 0.99
C GLN A 77 -14.10 -23.53 0.25
N ILE A 78 -13.41 -23.44 -0.89
CA ILE A 78 -13.06 -24.61 -1.71
C ILE A 78 -12.07 -25.52 -0.97
N ILE A 79 -11.05 -24.93 -0.33
CA ILE A 79 -10.06 -25.68 0.47
C ILE A 79 -10.73 -26.46 1.60
N THR A 80 -11.73 -25.86 2.26
CA THR A 80 -12.49 -26.49 3.34
C THR A 80 -13.41 -27.60 2.83
N VAL A 81 -14.21 -27.33 1.79
CA VAL A 81 -15.18 -28.28 1.23
C VAL A 81 -14.49 -29.49 0.59
N ALA A 82 -13.45 -29.26 -0.22
CA ALA A 82 -12.67 -30.32 -0.87
C ALA A 82 -11.58 -30.91 0.05
N LYS A 83 -11.48 -30.47 1.31
CA LYS A 83 -10.55 -30.96 2.35
C LYS A 83 -9.08 -30.96 1.92
N LEU A 84 -8.64 -29.92 1.20
CA LEU A 84 -7.29 -29.81 0.62
C LEU A 84 -6.21 -29.50 1.66
N SER A 85 -6.60 -29.14 2.88
CA SER A 85 -5.71 -28.88 4.01
C SER A 85 -6.10 -29.75 5.22
N PRO A 86 -5.13 -30.38 5.93
CA PRO A 86 -5.39 -31.09 7.19
C PRO A 86 -5.55 -30.13 8.40
N LYS A 87 -5.54 -28.81 8.17
CA LYS A 87 -5.71 -27.75 9.16
C LYS A 87 -6.66 -26.66 8.62
N PRO A 88 -7.37 -25.92 9.48
CA PRO A 88 -8.16 -24.76 9.06
C PRO A 88 -7.33 -23.75 8.26
N VAL A 89 -8.01 -23.02 7.38
CA VAL A 89 -7.47 -21.89 6.63
C VAL A 89 -8.33 -20.67 6.93
N ASP A 90 -7.75 -19.63 7.50
CA ASP A 90 -8.46 -18.46 8.00
C ASP A 90 -8.18 -17.21 7.14
N VAL A 91 -9.22 -16.46 6.76
CA VAL A 91 -9.10 -15.19 6.02
C VAL A 91 -9.06 -14.02 7.00
N PHE A 92 -8.06 -13.15 6.90
CA PHE A 92 -8.00 -11.92 7.70
C PHE A 92 -7.57 -10.70 6.86
N ASN A 93 -8.20 -9.56 7.15
CA ASN A 93 -8.05 -8.32 6.38
C ASN A 93 -7.08 -7.35 7.06
N LYS A 94 -6.23 -6.70 6.25
CA LYS A 94 -5.32 -5.63 6.66
C LYS A 94 -5.19 -4.60 5.53
N GLY A 95 -6.28 -3.85 5.30
CA GLY A 95 -6.37 -2.84 4.25
C GLY A 95 -5.61 -1.53 4.56
N GLY A 96 -5.65 -0.62 3.59
CA GLY A 96 -5.05 0.72 3.64
C GLY A 96 -3.89 0.90 2.66
N ALA A 97 -3.67 2.15 2.22
CA ALA A 97 -2.62 2.55 1.27
C ALA A 97 -2.51 1.67 0.02
N GLY A 98 -3.64 1.30 -0.61
CA GLY A 98 -3.66 0.42 -1.78
C GLY A 98 -3.16 -1.02 -1.55
N GLY A 99 -2.97 -1.41 -0.28
CA GLY A 99 -2.49 -2.72 0.14
C GLY A 99 -1.05 -2.75 0.66
N LEU A 100 -0.34 -1.61 0.63
CA LEU A 100 1.04 -1.52 1.13
C LEU A 100 1.17 -1.88 2.62
N ILE A 101 0.12 -1.65 3.42
CA ILE A 101 0.10 -2.04 4.84
C ILE A 101 0.12 -3.57 5.02
N GLY A 102 -0.47 -4.32 4.09
CA GLY A 102 -0.41 -5.79 4.07
C GLY A 102 0.88 -6.33 3.45
N LEU A 103 1.42 -5.67 2.41
CA LEU A 103 2.74 -6.01 1.87
C LEU A 103 3.84 -5.84 2.95
N ALA A 104 3.84 -4.71 3.67
CA ALA A 104 4.80 -4.46 4.74
C ALA A 104 4.68 -5.46 5.91
N GLU A 105 3.48 -5.93 6.24
CA GLU A 105 3.27 -7.02 7.22
C GLU A 105 4.00 -8.31 6.80
N ILE A 106 3.91 -8.68 5.52
CA ILE A 106 4.62 -9.86 4.99
C ILE A 106 6.13 -9.63 4.90
N MET A 107 6.58 -8.47 4.43
CA MET A 107 8.00 -8.20 4.23
C MET A 107 8.78 -8.03 5.55
N THR A 108 8.09 -7.69 6.64
CA THR A 108 8.71 -7.45 7.95
C THR A 108 8.26 -8.46 9.02
N ARG A 109 7.04 -8.32 9.56
CA ARG A 109 6.58 -9.07 10.75
C ARG A 109 6.32 -10.55 10.49
N ARG A 110 6.00 -10.93 9.25
CA ARG A 110 5.74 -12.30 8.82
C ARG A 110 6.77 -12.83 7.82
N ARG A 111 7.93 -12.17 7.72
CA ARG A 111 8.99 -12.43 6.73
C ARG A 111 9.31 -13.92 6.56
N ASP A 112 9.34 -14.65 7.68
CA ASP A 112 9.77 -16.04 7.75
C ASP A 112 8.62 -16.99 8.20
N ASP A 113 7.34 -16.56 8.10
CA ASP A 113 6.17 -17.38 8.47
C ASP A 113 5.71 -18.28 7.30
N PRO A 114 5.87 -19.61 7.36
CA PRO A 114 5.37 -20.49 6.30
C PRO A 114 3.85 -20.65 6.26
N TYR A 115 3.13 -20.22 7.30
CA TYR A 115 1.70 -20.47 7.43
C TYR A 115 0.80 -19.33 6.94
N THR A 116 1.36 -18.16 6.62
CA THR A 116 0.61 -17.04 6.04
C THR A 116 0.97 -16.88 4.57
N ILE A 117 -0.03 -16.71 3.70
CA ILE A 117 0.15 -16.18 2.34
C ILE A 117 -0.75 -14.96 2.14
N MET A 118 -0.34 -14.03 1.27
CA MET A 118 -1.14 -12.87 0.89
C MET A 118 -1.88 -13.12 -0.42
N VAL A 119 -3.16 -12.75 -0.47
CA VAL A 119 -3.99 -12.75 -1.67
C VAL A 119 -4.10 -11.32 -2.17
N ALA A 120 -3.43 -11.01 -3.28
CA ALA A 120 -3.34 -9.65 -3.84
C ALA A 120 -3.49 -9.70 -5.37
N GLY A 121 -3.12 -8.63 -6.07
CA GLY A 121 -3.25 -8.52 -7.54
C GLY A 121 -2.57 -7.28 -8.10
N LEU A 122 -2.77 -7.03 -9.39
CA LEU A 122 -2.14 -5.94 -10.16
C LEU A 122 -2.28 -4.54 -9.50
N GLY A 123 -3.40 -4.26 -8.83
CA GLY A 123 -3.59 -3.02 -8.07
C GLY A 123 -2.57 -2.77 -6.94
N LEU A 124 -1.93 -3.82 -6.40
CA LEU A 124 -0.83 -3.67 -5.44
C LEU A 124 0.43 -3.12 -6.12
N ILE A 125 0.74 -3.56 -7.35
CA ILE A 125 1.89 -3.05 -8.13
C ILE A 125 1.71 -1.56 -8.42
N GLY A 126 0.54 -1.16 -8.93
CA GLY A 126 0.20 0.26 -9.16
C GLY A 126 0.28 1.10 -7.88
N SER A 127 -0.11 0.52 -6.74
CA SER A 127 0.03 1.13 -5.41
C SER A 127 1.48 1.23 -4.93
N CYS A 128 2.35 0.25 -5.23
CA CYS A 128 3.78 0.30 -4.91
C CYS A 128 4.48 1.43 -5.66
N ILE A 129 4.17 1.58 -6.95
CA ILE A 129 4.75 2.63 -7.80
C ILE A 129 4.26 4.01 -7.37
N SER A 130 2.94 4.22 -7.32
CA SER A 130 2.37 5.57 -7.13
C SER A 130 2.58 6.18 -5.74
N GLN A 131 2.88 5.35 -4.73
CA GLN A 131 3.16 5.80 -3.36
C GLN A 131 4.63 5.65 -2.96
N HIS A 132 5.53 5.31 -3.89
CA HIS A 132 6.96 5.03 -3.63
C HIS A 132 7.18 4.01 -2.49
N SER A 133 6.54 2.85 -2.58
CA SER A 133 6.71 1.79 -1.58
C SER A 133 8.19 1.36 -1.46
N PRO A 134 8.72 1.19 -0.23
CA PRO A 134 10.04 0.61 -0.01
C PRO A 134 10.08 -0.92 -0.23
N PHE A 135 8.95 -1.51 -0.63
CA PHE A 135 8.79 -2.93 -0.94
C PHE A 135 8.05 -3.14 -2.26
N GLN A 136 8.42 -4.16 -3.01
CA GLN A 136 7.79 -4.55 -4.29
C GLN A 136 7.08 -5.91 -4.18
N ALA A 137 6.22 -6.26 -5.14
CA ALA A 137 5.55 -7.56 -5.14
C ALA A 137 6.51 -8.69 -5.56
N SER A 138 7.45 -8.40 -6.46
CA SER A 138 8.54 -9.30 -6.88
C SER A 138 9.50 -9.70 -5.74
N GLU A 139 9.58 -8.90 -4.67
CA GLU A 139 10.42 -9.18 -3.50
C GLU A 139 9.82 -10.21 -2.54
N THR A 140 8.57 -10.62 -2.76
CA THR A 140 7.92 -11.74 -2.05
C THR A 140 8.32 -13.08 -2.69
N LYS A 141 7.62 -14.18 -2.37
CA LYS A 141 7.66 -15.42 -3.15
C LYS A 141 6.31 -15.64 -3.86
N PRO A 142 6.15 -15.21 -5.13
CA PRO A 142 4.95 -15.48 -5.92
C PRO A 142 4.66 -17.00 -6.01
N LEU A 143 3.43 -17.41 -5.69
CA LEU A 143 3.02 -18.81 -5.69
C LEU A 143 2.26 -19.17 -6.95
N ALA A 144 1.17 -18.44 -7.23
CA ALA A 144 0.39 -18.56 -8.44
C ALA A 144 -0.48 -17.32 -8.69
N ARG A 145 -0.58 -16.90 -9.96
CA ARG A 145 -1.78 -16.19 -10.45
C ARG A 145 -2.92 -17.20 -10.43
N LEU A 146 -4.09 -16.75 -9.98
CA LEU A 146 -5.26 -17.61 -9.81
C LEU A 146 -6.35 -17.26 -10.82
N ILE A 147 -6.63 -15.98 -11.01
CA ILE A 147 -7.66 -15.51 -11.95
C ILE A 147 -7.16 -14.34 -12.79
N VAL A 148 -7.79 -14.18 -13.95
CA VAL A 148 -7.79 -12.95 -14.75
C VAL A 148 -9.21 -12.42 -14.94
N GLU A 149 -9.29 -11.12 -15.13
CA GLU A 149 -10.50 -10.34 -15.26
C GLU A 149 -10.23 -9.33 -16.38
N ASN A 150 -10.85 -9.59 -17.54
CA ASN A 150 -10.73 -8.74 -18.72
C ASN A 150 -11.42 -7.39 -18.45
N LEU A 151 -10.90 -6.33 -19.05
CA LEU A 151 -11.45 -4.98 -18.91
C LEU A 151 -12.26 -4.62 -20.15
N MET A 152 -13.34 -3.88 -19.96
CA MET A 152 -14.14 -3.27 -21.02
C MET A 152 -13.70 -1.82 -21.23
N VAL A 153 -13.60 -1.39 -22.49
CA VAL A 153 -13.64 0.03 -22.85
C VAL A 153 -15.08 0.35 -23.26
N ALA A 154 -15.72 1.31 -22.59
CA ALA A 154 -17.11 1.66 -22.82
C ALA A 154 -17.33 3.17 -22.96
N VAL A 155 -18.48 3.54 -23.54
CA VAL A 155 -18.98 4.91 -23.69
C VAL A 155 -20.46 4.97 -23.27
N PRO A 156 -21.03 6.15 -22.99
CA PRO A 156 -22.46 6.29 -22.73
C PRO A 156 -23.32 5.72 -23.87
N ALA A 157 -24.50 5.15 -23.58
CA ALA A 157 -25.33 4.51 -24.61
C ALA A 157 -25.72 5.44 -25.78
N ASN A 158 -25.90 6.73 -25.51
CA ASN A 158 -26.19 7.77 -26.50
C ASN A 158 -24.93 8.36 -27.19
N SER A 159 -23.73 7.89 -26.87
CA SER A 159 -22.46 8.45 -27.38
C SER A 159 -22.39 8.42 -28.90
N PRO A 160 -21.85 9.48 -29.56
CA PRO A 160 -21.57 9.48 -30.99
C PRO A 160 -20.49 8.45 -31.37
N ASN A 161 -19.61 8.07 -30.44
CA ASN A 161 -18.65 7.00 -30.63
C ASN A 161 -19.39 5.65 -30.60
N LYS A 162 -19.48 5.00 -31.77
CA LYS A 162 -20.18 3.71 -31.94
C LYS A 162 -19.24 2.51 -32.01
N THR A 163 -17.96 2.73 -32.30
CA THR A 163 -16.91 1.71 -32.36
C THR A 163 -15.62 2.24 -31.73
N MET A 164 -14.66 1.36 -31.43
CA MET A 164 -13.38 1.76 -30.86
C MET A 164 -12.57 2.62 -31.83
N GLU A 165 -12.66 2.38 -33.13
CA GLU A 165 -11.98 3.16 -34.18
C GLU A 165 -12.51 4.59 -34.23
N GLY A 166 -13.82 4.79 -34.01
CA GLY A 166 -14.43 6.12 -33.83
C GLY A 166 -13.89 6.84 -32.59
N LEU A 167 -13.77 6.15 -31.46
CA LEU A 167 -13.17 6.71 -30.25
C LEU A 167 -11.67 7.04 -30.46
N ILE A 168 -10.91 6.18 -31.14
CA ILE A 168 -9.50 6.42 -31.53
C ILE A 168 -9.39 7.67 -32.41
N ALA A 169 -10.30 7.86 -33.37
CA ALA A 169 -10.32 9.06 -34.20
C ALA A 169 -10.63 10.32 -33.38
N ALA A 170 -11.58 10.25 -32.44
CA ALA A 170 -11.90 11.36 -31.54
C ALA A 170 -10.71 11.72 -30.62
N ILE A 171 -10.06 10.71 -30.01
CA ILE A 171 -8.84 10.86 -29.20
C ILE A 171 -7.70 11.53 -29.98
N LYS A 172 -7.54 11.21 -31.28
CA LYS A 172 -6.51 11.79 -32.14
C LYS A 172 -6.83 13.18 -32.66
N ALA A 173 -8.12 13.55 -32.77
CA ALA A 173 -8.56 14.86 -33.21
C ALA A 173 -8.52 15.90 -32.08
N ASP A 174 -9.06 15.55 -30.91
CA ASP A 174 -9.03 16.38 -29.70
C ASP A 174 -8.99 15.47 -28.45
N PRO A 175 -7.80 15.14 -27.92
CA PRO A 175 -7.68 14.30 -26.72
C PRO A 175 -8.24 14.98 -25.47
N GLU A 176 -8.28 16.31 -25.41
CA GLU A 176 -8.73 17.08 -24.25
C GLU A 176 -10.28 17.17 -24.21
N SER A 177 -10.97 16.85 -25.32
CA SER A 177 -12.40 16.54 -25.32
C SER A 177 -12.75 15.20 -24.68
N ILE A 178 -11.79 14.25 -24.62
CA ILE A 178 -12.04 12.89 -24.13
C ILE A 178 -11.79 12.80 -22.63
N THR A 179 -12.83 13.05 -21.84
CA THR A 179 -12.79 12.78 -20.40
C THR A 179 -12.99 11.30 -20.16
N TRP A 180 -12.06 10.68 -19.44
CA TRP A 180 -12.06 9.25 -19.09
C TRP A 180 -12.47 9.04 -17.63
N ALA A 181 -13.12 7.91 -17.33
CA ALA A 181 -13.29 7.40 -15.97
C ALA A 181 -12.77 5.97 -15.78
N GLY A 182 -12.52 5.62 -14.52
CA GLY A 182 -12.23 4.27 -14.05
C GLY A 182 -12.15 4.28 -12.52
N GLY A 183 -11.57 3.24 -11.92
CA GLY A 183 -11.27 3.20 -10.49
C GLY A 183 -10.17 4.18 -10.05
N SER A 184 -9.48 3.84 -8.96
CA SER A 184 -8.53 4.73 -8.31
C SER A 184 -7.34 5.11 -9.20
N ALA A 185 -6.81 6.33 -9.04
CA ALA A 185 -5.62 6.77 -9.75
C ALA A 185 -4.43 5.85 -9.47
N GLY A 186 -3.65 5.50 -10.51
CA GLY A 186 -2.59 4.49 -10.41
C GLY A 186 -3.09 3.02 -10.45
N GLY A 187 -4.41 2.80 -10.40
CA GLY A 187 -5.02 1.48 -10.54
C GLY A 187 -5.12 0.97 -11.97
N THR A 188 -5.54 -0.29 -12.11
CA THR A 188 -5.56 -1.04 -13.37
C THR A 188 -6.26 -0.29 -14.52
N ASP A 189 -7.43 0.30 -14.27
CA ASP A 189 -8.21 0.99 -15.30
C ASP A 189 -7.44 2.19 -15.89
N HIS A 190 -6.78 2.97 -15.02
CA HIS A 190 -5.97 4.11 -15.42
C HIS A 190 -4.71 3.65 -16.20
N ILE A 191 -4.09 2.54 -15.82
CA ILE A 191 -2.98 1.96 -16.58
C ILE A 191 -3.44 1.57 -18.00
N LEU A 192 -4.60 0.91 -18.14
CA LEU A 192 -5.14 0.59 -19.47
C LEU A 192 -5.45 1.86 -20.30
N ILE A 193 -6.04 2.88 -19.69
CA ILE A 193 -6.33 4.15 -20.37
C ILE A 193 -5.05 4.81 -20.85
N GLY A 194 -3.98 4.82 -20.03
CA GLY A 194 -2.65 5.30 -20.41
C GLY A 194 -2.04 4.50 -21.56
N LEU A 195 -2.19 3.17 -21.58
CA LEU A 195 -1.74 2.34 -22.70
C LEU A 195 -2.51 2.67 -24.01
N ILE A 196 -3.84 2.87 -23.92
CA ILE A 196 -4.69 3.23 -25.06
C ILE A 196 -4.32 4.63 -25.61
N THR A 197 -4.22 5.65 -24.77
CA THR A 197 -3.93 7.02 -25.24
C THR A 197 -2.50 7.13 -25.76
N LYS A 198 -1.53 6.46 -25.14
CA LYS A 198 -0.17 6.31 -25.67
C LYS A 198 -0.16 5.64 -27.05
N ALA A 199 -0.89 4.54 -27.24
CA ALA A 199 -1.01 3.88 -28.54
C ALA A 199 -1.74 4.75 -29.60
N CYS A 200 -2.58 5.70 -29.17
CA CYS A 200 -3.13 6.75 -30.02
C CYS A 200 -2.13 7.88 -30.34
N GLY A 201 -0.95 7.94 -29.72
CA GLY A 201 0.04 9.00 -29.88
C GLY A 201 -0.24 10.26 -29.05
N VAL A 202 -1.08 10.16 -28.02
CA VAL A 202 -1.46 11.28 -27.14
C VAL A 202 -0.47 11.40 -25.99
N SER A 203 0.01 12.62 -25.75
CA SER A 203 0.88 12.94 -24.61
C SER A 203 0.10 12.98 -23.29
N SER A 204 0.73 12.56 -22.20
CA SER A 204 0.07 12.33 -20.92
C SER A 204 -0.49 13.57 -20.24
N ASP A 205 0.06 14.75 -20.52
CA ASP A 205 -0.45 16.06 -20.08
C ASP A 205 -1.87 16.34 -20.60
N LYS A 206 -2.25 15.74 -21.73
CA LYS A 206 -3.59 15.85 -22.33
C LYS A 206 -4.57 14.78 -21.84
N LEU A 207 -4.14 13.82 -21.01
CA LEU A 207 -5.05 12.83 -20.44
C LEU A 207 -5.89 13.44 -19.32
N ARG A 208 -7.19 13.59 -19.58
CA ARG A 208 -8.21 13.94 -18.58
C ARG A 208 -8.83 12.67 -18.00
N PHE A 209 -8.26 12.17 -16.91
CA PHE A 209 -8.81 11.04 -16.15
C PHE A 209 -9.50 11.49 -14.86
N VAL A 210 -10.75 11.05 -14.66
CA VAL A 210 -11.51 11.19 -13.41
C VAL A 210 -11.40 9.88 -12.63
N ALA A 211 -10.66 9.92 -11.54
CA ALA A 211 -10.49 8.79 -10.63
C ALA A 211 -11.68 8.66 -9.68
N TYR A 212 -12.23 7.47 -9.57
CA TYR A 212 -13.31 7.16 -8.63
C TYR A 212 -12.84 6.23 -7.49
N SER A 213 -13.56 6.28 -6.37
CA SER A 213 -13.27 5.50 -5.15
C SER A 213 -13.63 4.02 -5.34
N GLY A 214 -14.53 3.72 -6.27
CA GLY A 214 -14.92 2.37 -6.68
C GLY A 214 -15.80 2.37 -7.92
N GLY A 215 -15.94 1.20 -8.55
CA GLY A 215 -16.61 1.05 -9.85
C GLY A 215 -18.07 1.51 -9.89
N GLY A 216 -18.79 1.48 -8.76
CA GLY A 216 -20.17 2.00 -8.68
C GLY A 216 -20.30 3.50 -8.99
N GLU A 217 -19.31 4.32 -8.60
CA GLU A 217 -19.30 5.74 -8.91
C GLU A 217 -18.94 5.99 -10.39
N ALA A 218 -17.95 5.25 -10.91
CA ALA A 218 -17.55 5.30 -12.32
C ALA A 218 -18.68 4.84 -13.25
N SER A 219 -19.43 3.81 -12.83
CA SER A 219 -20.64 3.29 -13.46
C SER A 219 -21.74 4.35 -13.54
N ALA A 220 -22.00 5.07 -12.45
CA ALA A 220 -22.96 6.18 -12.43
C ALA A 220 -22.50 7.32 -13.37
N ALA A 221 -21.21 7.65 -13.38
CA ALA A 221 -20.66 8.70 -14.24
C ALA A 221 -20.78 8.38 -15.74
N ILE A 222 -20.47 7.15 -16.16
CA ILE A 222 -20.57 6.73 -17.56
C ILE A 222 -22.04 6.56 -18.01
N MET A 223 -22.93 6.08 -17.14
CA MET A 223 -24.37 6.01 -17.42
C MET A 223 -25.02 7.40 -17.52
N GLY A 224 -24.60 8.33 -16.66
CA GLY A 224 -25.07 9.71 -16.65
C GLY A 224 -24.44 10.61 -17.73
N GLY A 225 -23.53 10.09 -18.56
CA GLY A 225 -22.85 10.87 -19.60
C GLY A 225 -21.89 11.95 -19.06
N GLN A 226 -21.44 11.84 -17.81
CA GLN A 226 -20.51 12.79 -17.19
C GLN A 226 -19.08 12.68 -17.74
N VAL A 227 -18.78 11.57 -18.40
CA VAL A 227 -17.48 11.28 -19.03
C VAL A 227 -17.69 10.71 -20.44
N THR A 228 -16.71 10.96 -21.33
CA THR A 228 -16.77 10.62 -22.76
C THR A 228 -16.57 9.13 -22.99
N ALA A 229 -15.68 8.51 -22.21
CA ALA A 229 -15.37 7.08 -22.22
C ALA A 229 -14.95 6.62 -20.82
N ALA A 230 -14.96 5.31 -20.56
CA ALA A 230 -14.50 4.75 -19.28
C ALA A 230 -14.01 3.30 -19.41
N VAL A 231 -13.29 2.85 -18.38
CA VAL A 231 -12.77 1.48 -18.25
C VAL A 231 -13.14 0.88 -16.89
N ALA A 232 -13.58 -0.38 -16.88
CA ALA A 232 -13.74 -1.20 -15.69
C ALA A 232 -13.70 -2.71 -16.02
N GLY A 233 -13.79 -3.56 -15.00
CA GLY A 233 -13.83 -5.03 -15.14
C GLY A 233 -15.10 -5.56 -15.81
N TYR A 234 -14.94 -6.54 -16.69
CA TYR A 234 -16.02 -7.18 -17.43
C TYR A 234 -17.16 -7.70 -16.53
N GLY A 235 -16.82 -8.34 -15.39
CA GLY A 235 -17.79 -8.88 -14.44
C GLY A 235 -18.66 -7.83 -13.74
N GLU A 236 -18.21 -6.56 -13.72
CA GLU A 236 -18.99 -5.44 -13.19
C GLU A 236 -19.95 -4.88 -14.27
N TRP A 237 -19.46 -4.71 -15.49
CA TRP A 237 -20.19 -3.99 -16.55
C TRP A 237 -20.99 -4.86 -17.51
N LYS A 238 -20.88 -6.20 -17.47
CA LYS A 238 -21.70 -7.13 -18.28
C LYS A 238 -23.19 -6.77 -18.19
N GLY A 239 -23.73 -6.64 -16.97
CA GLY A 239 -25.14 -6.34 -16.74
C GLY A 239 -25.57 -4.95 -17.23
N LEU A 240 -24.70 -3.94 -17.12
CA LEU A 240 -24.99 -2.58 -17.60
C LEU A 240 -24.99 -2.50 -19.13
N ALA A 241 -24.11 -3.26 -19.79
CA ALA A 241 -24.09 -3.41 -21.24
C ALA A 241 -25.31 -4.22 -21.74
N GLU A 242 -25.72 -5.26 -21.01
CA GLU A 242 -26.91 -6.06 -21.31
C GLU A 242 -28.22 -5.29 -21.13
N ALA A 243 -28.30 -4.42 -20.12
CA ALA A 243 -29.41 -3.47 -19.94
C ALA A 243 -29.37 -2.28 -20.93
N GLY A 244 -28.35 -2.19 -21.79
CA GLY A 244 -28.21 -1.12 -22.77
C GLY A 244 -27.88 0.26 -22.18
N HIS A 245 -27.43 0.33 -20.91
CA HIS A 245 -27.09 1.59 -20.24
C HIS A 245 -25.74 2.16 -20.69
N ILE A 246 -24.84 1.31 -21.21
CA ILE A 246 -23.54 1.67 -21.77
C ILE A 246 -23.31 0.93 -23.09
N ARG A 247 -22.45 1.46 -23.96
CA ARG A 247 -21.94 0.76 -25.14
C ARG A 247 -20.50 0.36 -24.92
N VAL A 248 -20.22 -0.94 -24.88
CA VAL A 248 -18.85 -1.49 -24.93
C VAL A 248 -18.31 -1.32 -26.35
N LEU A 249 -17.12 -0.74 -26.48
CA LEU A 249 -16.46 -0.51 -27.77
C LEU A 249 -15.37 -1.55 -28.06
N ALA A 250 -14.63 -1.98 -27.03
CA ALA A 250 -13.59 -2.98 -27.12
C ALA A 250 -13.35 -3.66 -25.76
N THR A 251 -12.57 -4.73 -25.76
CA THR A 251 -12.10 -5.42 -24.55
C THR A 251 -10.58 -5.62 -24.55
N SER A 252 -9.95 -5.66 -23.38
CA SER A 252 -8.49 -5.78 -23.21
C SER A 252 -7.94 -7.21 -23.26
N ALA A 253 -8.79 -8.17 -23.66
CA ALA A 253 -8.49 -9.59 -23.70
C ALA A 253 -7.54 -9.96 -24.87
N PRO A 254 -6.80 -11.08 -24.78
CA PRO A 254 -5.99 -11.58 -25.89
C PRO A 254 -6.83 -12.05 -27.10
N GLU A 255 -8.07 -12.48 -26.85
CA GLU A 255 -9.04 -12.96 -27.83
C GLU A 255 -10.47 -12.59 -27.39
N ARG A 256 -11.46 -12.65 -28.30
CA ARG A 256 -12.86 -12.40 -27.93
C ARG A 256 -13.40 -13.49 -27.02
N PHE A 257 -14.08 -13.07 -25.97
CA PHE A 257 -14.74 -13.92 -24.98
C PHE A 257 -16.19 -13.45 -24.79
N ASP A 258 -17.03 -14.30 -24.17
CA ASP A 258 -18.50 -14.11 -24.14
C ASP A 258 -19.11 -14.05 -25.57
N ASP A 259 -20.30 -13.47 -25.73
CA ASP A 259 -21.13 -13.46 -26.95
C ASP A 259 -20.57 -12.61 -28.11
N LYS A 260 -19.24 -12.42 -28.20
CA LYS A 260 -18.49 -11.75 -29.29
C LYS A 260 -18.86 -10.27 -29.60
N ARG A 261 -19.80 -9.69 -28.83
CA ARG A 261 -20.45 -8.39 -29.01
C ARG A 261 -19.50 -7.20 -29.18
N ALA A 262 -18.30 -7.26 -28.60
CA ALA A 262 -17.23 -6.27 -28.79
C ALA A 262 -15.95 -6.94 -29.31
N PRO A 263 -15.13 -6.24 -30.13
CA PRO A 263 -13.80 -6.67 -30.50
C PRO A 263 -12.82 -6.63 -29.30
N THR A 264 -11.66 -7.24 -29.46
CA THR A 264 -10.48 -6.93 -28.65
C THR A 264 -9.83 -5.61 -29.09
N LEU A 265 -9.05 -4.98 -28.22
CA LEU A 265 -8.22 -3.82 -28.59
C LEU A 265 -7.30 -4.12 -29.78
N LYS A 266 -6.75 -5.35 -29.84
CA LYS A 266 -5.92 -5.83 -30.96
C LYS A 266 -6.66 -5.83 -32.29
N GLU A 267 -7.91 -6.31 -32.32
CA GLU A 267 -8.74 -6.27 -33.54
C GLU A 267 -9.10 -4.85 -33.96
N SER A 268 -9.26 -3.93 -33.00
CA SER A 268 -9.43 -2.49 -33.23
C SER A 268 -8.12 -1.72 -33.47
N GLY A 269 -7.03 -2.42 -33.81
CA GLY A 269 -5.77 -1.82 -34.27
C GLY A 269 -4.86 -1.25 -33.18
N LEU A 270 -5.11 -1.57 -31.90
CA LEU A 270 -4.22 -1.23 -30.77
C LEU A 270 -3.61 -2.52 -30.23
N ASP A 271 -2.29 -2.72 -30.37
CA ASP A 271 -1.62 -3.94 -29.90
C ASP A 271 -1.45 -3.96 -28.36
N ILE A 272 -2.57 -4.13 -27.67
CA ILE A 272 -2.70 -4.08 -26.22
C ILE A 272 -3.45 -5.33 -25.76
N VAL A 273 -2.78 -6.14 -24.95
CA VAL A 273 -3.41 -7.14 -24.07
C VAL A 273 -3.07 -6.74 -22.65
N PHE A 274 -4.07 -6.58 -21.80
CA PHE A 274 -3.86 -6.13 -20.43
C PHE A 274 -5.04 -6.58 -19.56
N GLN A 275 -4.79 -7.50 -18.63
CA GLN A 275 -5.84 -8.14 -17.83
C GLN A 275 -5.64 -7.79 -16.37
N ASN A 276 -6.71 -7.41 -15.66
CA ASN A 276 -6.63 -7.36 -14.21
C ASN A 276 -6.45 -8.79 -13.69
N TRP A 277 -5.51 -9.01 -12.77
CA TRP A 277 -5.27 -10.35 -12.22
C TRP A 277 -5.13 -10.33 -10.71
N ARG A 278 -5.39 -11.51 -10.13
CA ARG A 278 -5.29 -11.75 -8.68
C ARG A 278 -4.60 -13.08 -8.42
N GLY A 279 -3.79 -13.14 -7.37
CA GLY A 279 -2.87 -14.25 -7.11
C GLY A 279 -2.40 -14.31 -5.66
N ALA A 280 -1.62 -15.37 -5.37
CA ALA A 280 -1.12 -15.72 -4.05
C ALA A 280 0.40 -15.49 -3.93
N PHE A 281 0.83 -14.94 -2.80
CA PHE A 281 2.22 -14.59 -2.51
C PHE A 281 2.61 -15.10 -1.13
N ALA A 282 3.70 -15.85 -1.01
CA ALA A 282 4.30 -16.23 0.26
C ALA A 282 5.35 -15.21 0.72
N PRO A 283 5.63 -15.10 2.02
CA PRO A 283 6.75 -14.32 2.54
C PRO A 283 8.12 -14.70 1.93
N PRO A 284 9.07 -13.74 1.82
CA PRO A 284 10.38 -13.98 1.20
C PRO A 284 11.21 -15.03 1.94
N GLY A 285 11.06 -15.16 3.26
CA GLY A 285 11.72 -16.16 4.08
C GLY A 285 11.01 -17.53 4.13
N THR A 286 9.85 -17.69 3.49
CA THR A 286 9.11 -18.96 3.53
C THR A 286 9.95 -20.10 2.94
N PRO A 287 10.20 -21.20 3.69
CA PRO A 287 11.02 -22.31 3.25
C PRO A 287 10.36 -23.14 2.14
N ASP A 288 11.18 -23.74 1.28
CA ASP A 288 10.75 -24.38 0.03
C ASP A 288 9.76 -25.54 0.20
N TYR A 289 9.76 -26.22 1.36
CA TYR A 289 8.76 -27.26 1.64
C TYR A 289 7.34 -26.66 1.75
N ALA A 290 7.21 -25.47 2.34
CA ALA A 290 5.95 -24.76 2.47
C ALA A 290 5.55 -24.11 1.14
N ILE A 291 6.50 -23.56 0.38
CA ILE A 291 6.26 -23.09 -1.00
C ILE A 291 5.68 -24.22 -1.86
N LYS A 292 6.31 -25.40 -1.86
CA LYS A 292 5.86 -26.57 -2.62
C LYS A 292 4.50 -27.09 -2.14
N TRP A 293 4.23 -27.05 -0.84
CA TRP A 293 2.92 -27.39 -0.29
C TRP A 293 1.83 -26.42 -0.74
N TRP A 294 2.05 -25.11 -0.58
CA TRP A 294 1.11 -24.06 -0.97
C TRP A 294 0.83 -24.08 -2.48
N ALA A 295 1.87 -24.14 -3.32
CA ALA A 295 1.71 -24.20 -4.78
C ALA A 295 0.91 -25.44 -5.21
N LYS A 296 1.18 -26.62 -4.64
CA LYS A 296 0.40 -27.83 -4.90
C LYS A 296 -1.06 -27.67 -4.47
N MET A 297 -1.30 -27.16 -3.27
CA MET A 297 -2.66 -26.98 -2.74
C MET A 297 -3.47 -26.00 -3.61
N LEU A 298 -2.87 -24.88 -4.05
CA LEU A 298 -3.50 -23.93 -4.97
C LEU A 298 -3.82 -24.56 -6.33
N GLN A 299 -2.97 -25.45 -6.84
CA GLN A 299 -3.24 -26.21 -8.07
C GLN A 299 -4.40 -27.21 -7.88
N GLU A 300 -4.42 -27.96 -6.77
CA GLU A 300 -5.50 -28.90 -6.41
C GLU A 300 -6.83 -28.19 -6.07
N MET A 301 -6.78 -26.88 -5.78
CA MET A 301 -7.93 -26.00 -5.56
C MET A 301 -8.48 -25.44 -6.89
N ALA A 302 -7.63 -24.94 -7.78
CA ALA A 302 -8.04 -24.44 -9.09
C ALA A 302 -8.64 -25.55 -9.97
N ALA A 303 -8.17 -26.80 -9.82
CA ALA A 303 -8.70 -27.97 -10.52
C ALA A 303 -10.12 -28.42 -10.09
N ARG A 304 -10.83 -27.68 -9.22
CA ARG A 304 -12.13 -28.07 -8.66
C ARG A 304 -13.31 -27.56 -9.48
N PRO A 305 -14.39 -28.34 -9.73
CA PRO A 305 -15.60 -27.85 -10.38
C PRO A 305 -16.21 -26.61 -9.71
N GLU A 306 -16.10 -26.52 -8.39
CA GLU A 306 -16.55 -25.39 -7.57
C GLU A 306 -15.80 -24.09 -7.87
N TRP A 307 -14.52 -24.18 -8.23
CA TRP A 307 -13.71 -23.04 -8.68
C TRP A 307 -14.31 -22.46 -9.96
N LYS A 308 -14.37 -23.29 -11.01
CA LYS A 308 -14.89 -22.89 -12.33
C LYS A 308 -16.31 -22.32 -12.24
N SER A 309 -17.21 -22.99 -11.50
CA SER A 309 -18.59 -22.53 -11.35
C SER A 309 -18.72 -21.18 -10.61
N TYR A 310 -17.76 -20.84 -9.74
CA TYR A 310 -17.74 -19.51 -9.10
C TYR A 310 -17.13 -18.45 -10.04
N LEU A 311 -16.09 -18.79 -10.81
CA LEU A 311 -15.51 -17.87 -11.78
C LEU A 311 -16.54 -17.45 -12.83
N GLU A 312 -17.28 -18.42 -13.39
CA GLU A 312 -18.38 -18.19 -14.34
C GLU A 312 -19.44 -17.22 -13.76
N LYS A 313 -19.84 -17.41 -12.50
CA LYS A 313 -20.81 -16.53 -11.79
C LYS A 313 -20.28 -15.13 -11.47
N LYS A 314 -18.97 -14.90 -11.55
CA LYS A 314 -18.33 -13.59 -11.30
C LYS A 314 -17.89 -12.89 -12.59
N GLY A 315 -18.00 -13.53 -13.76
CA GLY A 315 -17.37 -13.05 -14.97
C GLY A 315 -15.84 -13.05 -14.89
N TRP A 316 -15.26 -13.90 -14.03
CA TRP A 316 -13.83 -14.12 -13.91
C TRP A 316 -13.39 -15.25 -14.85
N VAL A 317 -12.17 -15.16 -15.34
CA VAL A 317 -11.54 -16.16 -16.21
C VAL A 317 -10.47 -16.89 -15.41
N ASP A 318 -10.37 -18.21 -15.59
CA ASP A 318 -9.33 -18.99 -14.92
C ASP A 318 -7.95 -18.50 -15.37
N GLY A 319 -7.12 -18.13 -14.40
CA GLY A 319 -5.83 -17.53 -14.62
C GLY A 319 -4.69 -18.36 -14.04
N PHE A 320 -4.92 -19.65 -13.75
CA PHE A 320 -3.94 -20.46 -13.05
C PHE A 320 -2.58 -20.51 -13.77
N MET A 321 -1.58 -19.93 -13.14
CA MET A 321 -0.19 -19.88 -13.61
C MET A 321 0.68 -19.85 -12.35
N GLY A 322 1.43 -20.93 -12.11
CA GLY A 322 2.20 -21.14 -10.87
C GLY A 322 3.70 -20.99 -11.04
N GLY A 323 4.39 -20.73 -9.93
CA GLY A 323 5.85 -20.74 -9.84
C GLY A 323 6.54 -19.64 -10.66
N GLU A 324 7.66 -20.00 -11.30
CA GLU A 324 8.57 -19.10 -12.02
C GLU A 324 7.86 -18.25 -13.08
N ALA A 325 7.00 -18.85 -13.89
CA ALA A 325 6.20 -18.13 -14.90
C ALA A 325 5.26 -17.06 -14.31
N PHE A 326 4.87 -17.16 -13.03
CA PHE A 326 4.16 -16.08 -12.35
C PHE A 326 5.12 -15.02 -11.82
N ALA A 327 6.29 -15.40 -11.31
CA ALA A 327 7.31 -14.43 -10.88
C ALA A 327 7.80 -13.56 -12.05
N ASP A 328 8.03 -14.16 -13.22
CA ASP A 328 8.35 -13.44 -14.47
C ASP A 328 7.23 -12.45 -14.86
N LEU A 329 5.96 -12.86 -14.72
CA LEU A 329 4.81 -12.00 -14.96
C LEU A 329 4.80 -10.80 -13.98
N ILE A 330 5.11 -11.01 -12.69
CA ILE A 330 5.21 -9.88 -11.73
C ILE A 330 6.27 -8.88 -12.18
N VAL A 331 7.47 -9.33 -12.57
CA VAL A 331 8.55 -8.44 -13.02
C VAL A 331 8.18 -7.71 -14.31
N ALA A 332 7.48 -8.38 -15.24
CA ALA A 332 6.97 -7.76 -16.46
C ALA A 332 5.90 -6.70 -16.17
N GLU A 333 4.97 -6.97 -15.25
CA GLU A 333 3.87 -6.08 -14.85
C GLU A 333 4.36 -4.89 -14.03
N GLU A 334 5.34 -5.08 -13.12
CA GLU A 334 6.01 -3.99 -12.42
C GLU A 334 6.73 -3.06 -13.41
N LYS A 335 7.41 -3.60 -14.41
CA LYS A 335 8.06 -2.82 -15.47
C LYS A 335 7.05 -2.07 -16.36
N LEU A 336 5.97 -2.73 -16.79
CA LEU A 336 4.92 -2.15 -17.64
C LEU A 336 4.16 -1.04 -16.90
N SER A 337 3.75 -1.31 -15.66
CA SER A 337 3.06 -0.36 -14.79
C SER A 337 3.96 0.82 -14.44
N SER A 338 5.24 0.58 -14.12
CA SER A 338 6.19 1.65 -13.79
C SER A 338 6.42 2.58 -14.98
N ALA A 339 6.64 2.04 -16.18
CA ALA A 339 6.78 2.83 -17.39
C ALA A 339 5.52 3.67 -17.67
N THR A 340 4.33 3.06 -17.58
CA THR A 340 3.05 3.73 -17.88
C THR A 340 2.72 4.80 -16.84
N LEU A 341 2.81 4.50 -15.54
CA LEU A 341 2.51 5.45 -14.47
C LEU A 341 3.53 6.60 -14.43
N LYS A 342 4.79 6.36 -14.77
CA LYS A 342 5.80 7.41 -14.93
C LYS A 342 5.51 8.35 -16.08
N GLU A 343 5.08 7.80 -17.22
CA GLU A 343 4.67 8.58 -18.38
C GLU A 343 3.43 9.43 -18.05
N LEU A 344 2.46 8.87 -17.34
CA LEU A 344 1.29 9.57 -16.81
C LEU A 344 1.58 10.58 -15.68
N GLY A 345 2.81 10.65 -15.15
CA GLY A 345 3.14 11.52 -14.01
C GLY A 345 2.52 11.08 -12.68
N ILE A 346 2.19 9.79 -12.55
CA ILE A 346 1.55 9.15 -11.38
C ILE A 346 2.56 8.31 -10.58
N ASP A 347 3.81 8.15 -11.06
CA ASP A 347 4.93 7.63 -10.26
C ASP A 347 5.34 8.53 -9.08
N GLY A 348 4.67 9.67 -8.91
CA GLY A 348 4.89 10.63 -7.83
C GLY A 348 6.18 11.45 -7.96
N THR A 349 7.03 11.20 -8.96
CA THR A 349 8.21 12.03 -9.26
C THR A 349 7.80 13.35 -9.91
N LYS A 350 6.70 13.32 -10.68
CA LYS A 350 5.88 14.47 -11.04
C LYS A 350 4.59 14.42 -10.20
N GLY A 351 4.00 15.58 -9.92
CA GLY A 351 2.62 15.61 -9.43
C GLY A 351 1.67 15.37 -10.60
N GLY A 352 0.89 14.29 -10.56
CA GLY A 352 -0.05 13.95 -11.63
C GLY A 352 -1.13 15.02 -11.85
N ASN A 353 -1.78 14.93 -13.01
CA ASN A 353 -2.55 15.94 -13.79
C ASN A 353 -3.61 16.84 -13.10
N SER A 354 -3.67 16.95 -11.78
CA SER A 354 -4.28 18.13 -11.15
C SER A 354 -3.35 19.35 -11.33
N PRO A 355 -3.84 20.51 -11.81
CA PRO A 355 -3.08 21.78 -11.82
C PRO A 355 -2.57 22.16 -10.42
N VAL A 356 -3.26 21.68 -9.39
CA VAL A 356 -2.83 21.66 -8.00
C VAL A 356 -2.64 20.20 -7.57
N GLY A 357 -1.47 19.61 -7.93
CA GLY A 357 -1.10 18.23 -7.58
C GLY A 357 -1.18 17.92 -6.08
N PRO A 358 -0.98 16.66 -5.62
CA PRO A 358 -1.28 16.25 -4.24
C PRO A 358 -0.55 17.07 -3.16
N TRP A 359 0.61 17.64 -3.48
CA TRP A 359 1.37 18.52 -2.61
C TRP A 359 0.99 20.00 -2.68
N ALA A 360 0.13 20.42 -3.60
CA ALA A 360 -0.15 21.83 -3.86
C ALA A 360 -0.98 22.50 -2.76
N VAL A 361 -1.95 21.81 -2.15
CA VAL A 361 -2.67 22.34 -0.97
C VAL A 361 -1.72 22.44 0.24
N PRO A 362 -0.94 21.39 0.61
CA PRO A 362 0.12 21.51 1.62
C PRO A 362 1.14 22.62 1.33
N LYS A 363 1.60 22.76 0.07
CA LYS A 363 2.55 23.81 -0.34
C LYS A 363 1.93 25.20 -0.33
N ALA A 364 0.64 25.36 -0.67
CA ALA A 364 -0.06 26.62 -0.58
C ALA A 364 -0.25 27.05 0.88
N ILE A 365 -0.61 26.12 1.77
CA ILE A 365 -0.69 26.38 3.21
C ILE A 365 0.68 26.77 3.77
N ALA A 366 1.75 26.04 3.41
CA ALA A 366 3.11 26.37 3.83
C ALA A 366 3.59 27.72 3.25
N ALA A 367 3.31 28.01 1.98
CA ALA A 367 3.67 29.27 1.33
C ALA A 367 2.89 30.45 1.91
N LEU A 368 1.60 30.30 2.21
CA LEU A 368 0.81 31.31 2.93
C LEU A 368 1.39 31.54 4.33
N GLY A 369 1.78 30.50 5.06
CA GLY A 369 2.49 30.63 6.34
C GLY A 369 3.80 31.43 6.22
N VAL A 370 4.62 31.12 5.21
CA VAL A 370 5.89 31.85 4.94
C VAL A 370 5.65 33.29 4.51
N VAL A 371 4.68 33.55 3.64
CA VAL A 371 4.34 34.91 3.16
C VAL A 371 3.75 35.75 4.30
N SER A 372 2.88 35.19 5.14
CA SER A 372 2.38 35.85 6.35
C SER A 372 3.52 36.16 7.32
N ALA A 373 4.42 35.20 7.59
CA ALA A 373 5.57 35.44 8.46
C ALA A 373 6.53 36.50 7.91
N ALA A 374 6.78 36.50 6.59
CA ALA A 374 7.63 37.48 5.92
C ALA A 374 7.00 38.89 5.91
N GLY A 375 5.69 39.00 5.68
CA GLY A 375 4.97 40.27 5.74
C GLY A 375 4.95 40.87 7.15
N ILE A 376 4.69 40.04 8.17
CA ILE A 376 4.73 40.45 9.58
C ILE A 376 6.15 40.88 9.98
N ALA A 377 7.18 40.15 9.55
CA ALA A 377 8.58 40.53 9.78
C ALA A 377 8.95 41.85 9.08
N TYR A 378 8.51 42.05 7.83
CA TYR A 378 8.77 43.28 7.08
C TYR A 378 8.16 44.51 7.74
N GLU A 379 6.89 44.44 8.17
CA GLU A 379 6.26 45.53 8.92
C GLU A 379 6.96 45.76 10.28
N HIS A 380 7.34 44.69 10.99
CA HIS A 380 8.06 44.80 12.28
C HIS A 380 9.45 45.47 12.15
N PHE A 381 10.22 45.17 11.11
CA PHE A 381 11.54 45.79 10.86
C PHE A 381 11.44 47.20 10.24
N LYS A 382 10.26 47.60 9.77
CA LYS A 382 9.99 48.91 9.15
C LYS A 382 9.37 49.90 10.15
N ALA A 383 8.75 49.41 11.22
CA ALA A 383 8.30 50.22 12.36
C ALA A 383 9.48 50.97 13.01
N LYS A 384 9.29 52.26 13.32
CA LYS A 384 10.29 53.02 14.08
C LYS A 384 10.23 52.66 15.57
N PRO A 385 11.34 52.77 16.32
CA PRO A 385 11.34 52.49 17.76
C PRO A 385 10.34 53.37 18.50
N GLY A 386 9.23 52.78 18.96
CA GLY A 386 8.15 53.45 19.68
C GLY A 386 6.78 53.43 18.98
N GLU A 387 6.68 53.09 17.70
CA GLU A 387 5.37 52.94 17.02
C GLU A 387 4.76 51.54 17.24
N THR A 388 3.64 51.49 17.96
CA THR A 388 2.82 50.27 18.10
C THR A 388 1.86 50.12 16.91
N ILE A 389 2.16 49.20 15.99
CA ILE A 389 1.25 48.85 14.89
C ILE A 389 0.01 48.14 15.45
N ALA A 390 -1.13 48.83 15.43
CA ALA A 390 -2.43 48.24 15.71
C ALA A 390 -2.89 47.35 14.54
N PRO A 391 -3.51 46.18 14.77
CA PRO A 391 -4.12 45.39 13.71
C PRO A 391 -5.29 46.14 13.04
N ALA A 392 -5.48 45.93 11.74
CA ALA A 392 -6.77 46.21 11.11
C ALA A 392 -7.80 45.16 11.59
N GLY A 393 -8.97 45.60 12.04
CA GLY A 393 -9.99 44.72 12.65
C GLY A 393 -10.06 44.78 14.18
N ALA A 394 -9.75 45.93 14.78
CA ALA A 394 -10.09 46.21 16.18
C ALA A 394 -11.57 46.60 16.28
N GLU A 395 -12.43 45.61 16.52
CA GLU A 395 -13.65 45.80 17.32
C GLU A 395 -13.34 45.30 18.75
N ASP A 396 -13.89 45.96 19.75
CA ASP A 396 -13.55 45.74 21.15
C ASP A 396 -14.18 44.45 21.71
N ASP A 397 -13.36 43.61 22.38
CA ASP A 397 -13.80 42.64 23.39
C ASP A 397 -12.64 42.35 24.36
N ASP A 398 -12.65 42.97 25.54
CA ASP A 398 -11.55 42.95 26.52
C ASP A 398 -11.63 41.73 27.47
N GLU A 399 -11.41 40.53 26.93
CA GLU A 399 -11.20 39.33 27.75
C GLU A 399 -9.78 38.73 27.62
N GLY A 400 -8.99 38.86 28.69
CA GLY A 400 -7.87 37.97 28.98
C GLY A 400 -6.47 38.40 28.53
N GLY A 401 -6.25 39.70 28.31
CA GLY A 401 -4.95 40.28 27.91
C GLY A 401 -3.75 39.82 28.75
N GLY A 402 -2.65 39.48 28.08
CA GLY A 402 -1.34 39.22 28.67
C GLY A 402 -0.26 40.04 27.95
N PRO A 403 0.98 40.12 28.46
CA PRO A 403 2.02 41.02 27.93
C PRO A 403 2.64 40.57 26.58
N LEU A 404 1.95 39.72 25.81
CA LEU A 404 2.39 39.21 24.52
C LEU A 404 1.40 39.66 23.42
N PRO A 405 1.85 40.33 22.34
CA PRO A 405 0.98 40.79 21.26
C PRO A 405 0.18 39.65 20.60
N ILE A 406 -1.05 39.94 20.16
CA ILE A 406 -1.95 38.97 19.52
C ILE A 406 -1.27 38.21 18.36
N TRP A 407 -0.42 38.89 17.58
CA TRP A 407 0.39 38.29 16.51
C TRP A 407 1.26 37.10 16.94
N SER A 408 1.78 37.08 18.18
CA SER A 408 2.57 35.93 18.68
C SER A 408 1.71 34.69 18.87
N ARG A 409 0.40 34.87 19.12
CA ARG A 409 -0.56 33.77 19.26
C ARG A 409 -0.86 33.12 17.90
N PHE A 410 -1.00 33.94 16.84
CA PHE A 410 -1.13 33.47 15.46
C PHE A 410 0.13 32.71 14.98
N LEU A 411 1.33 33.26 15.26
CA LEU A 411 2.61 32.58 14.95
C LEU A 411 2.75 31.23 15.66
N ALA A 412 2.37 31.13 16.94
CA ALA A 412 2.36 29.86 17.65
C ALA A 412 1.35 28.86 17.06
N GLY A 413 0.14 29.31 16.70
CA GLY A 413 -0.86 28.49 16.01
C GLY A 413 -0.36 27.94 14.65
N ALA A 414 0.32 28.78 13.87
CA ALA A 414 0.92 28.41 12.59
C ALA A 414 2.07 27.37 12.72
N ILE A 415 2.73 27.29 13.88
CA ILE A 415 3.74 26.27 14.19
C ILE A 415 3.10 24.99 14.76
N LEU A 416 2.04 25.13 15.56
CA LEU A 416 1.36 24.00 16.22
C LEU A 416 0.70 23.03 15.23
N ILE A 417 0.14 23.51 14.12
CA ILE A 417 -0.49 22.64 13.12
C ILE A 417 0.56 21.72 12.43
N PRO A 418 1.67 22.22 11.86
CA PRO A 418 2.78 21.38 11.39
C PRO A 418 3.36 20.46 12.47
N ALA A 419 3.51 20.95 13.70
CA ALA A 419 4.02 20.14 14.82
C ALA A 419 3.09 18.97 15.17
N PHE A 420 1.77 19.18 15.14
CA PHE A 420 0.77 18.13 15.32
C PHE A 420 0.80 17.10 14.17
N ILE A 421 0.86 17.57 12.92
CA ILE A 421 0.97 16.68 11.74
C ILE A 421 2.26 15.83 11.81
N ALA A 422 3.38 16.40 12.28
CA ALA A 422 4.58 15.64 12.55
C ALA A 422 4.37 14.64 13.71
N ALA A 423 3.81 15.08 14.84
CA ALA A 423 3.59 14.23 16.01
C ALA A 423 2.68 13.03 15.74
N LEU A 424 1.65 13.17 14.89
CA LEU A 424 0.82 12.04 14.44
C LEU A 424 1.64 10.87 13.90
N ASN A 425 2.70 11.16 13.13
CA ASN A 425 3.57 10.13 12.55
C ASN A 425 4.57 9.50 13.54
N PHE A 426 4.81 10.13 14.70
CA PHE A 426 5.79 9.68 15.69
C PHE A 426 5.18 9.04 16.95
N VAL A 427 4.02 9.54 17.42
CA VAL A 427 3.37 9.08 18.66
C VAL A 427 1.90 8.66 18.48
N GLY A 428 1.35 8.79 17.27
CA GLY A 428 -0.03 8.42 16.95
C GLY A 428 -1.09 9.38 17.50
N PHE A 429 -2.29 9.31 16.94
CA PHE A 429 -3.44 10.15 17.22
C PHE A 429 -3.83 10.18 18.70
N ALA A 430 -3.78 9.02 19.38
CA ALA A 430 -4.16 8.91 20.78
C ALA A 430 -3.26 9.71 21.75
N ILE A 431 -2.05 10.08 21.32
CA ILE A 431 -1.09 10.86 22.12
C ILE A 431 -0.93 12.28 21.55
N ALA A 432 -0.85 12.42 20.22
CA ALA A 432 -0.70 13.72 19.57
C ALA A 432 -1.91 14.63 19.76
N THR A 433 -3.14 14.10 19.65
CA THR A 433 -4.37 14.91 19.66
C THR A 433 -4.68 15.55 21.02
N PRO A 434 -4.58 14.84 22.17
CA PRO A 434 -4.76 15.49 23.47
C PRO A 434 -3.72 16.58 23.74
N ILE A 435 -2.46 16.35 23.33
CA ILE A 435 -1.38 17.34 23.47
C ILE A 435 -1.65 18.57 22.60
N PHE A 436 -2.11 18.39 21.37
CA PHE A 436 -2.47 19.48 20.46
C PHE A 436 -3.66 20.31 20.97
N ILE A 437 -4.74 19.65 21.45
CA ILE A 437 -5.89 20.34 22.05
C ILE A 437 -5.44 21.13 23.30
N LEU A 438 -4.63 20.53 24.18
CA LEU A 438 -4.11 21.23 25.35
C LEU A 438 -3.19 22.39 24.99
N ALA A 439 -2.37 22.26 23.96
CA ALA A 439 -1.55 23.36 23.45
C ALA A 439 -2.41 24.51 22.90
N ILE A 440 -3.55 24.22 22.26
CA ILE A 440 -4.54 25.23 21.86
C ILE A 440 -5.21 25.86 23.08
N CYS A 441 -5.67 25.09 24.06
CA CYS A 441 -6.27 25.65 25.30
C CYS A 441 -5.29 26.56 26.06
N LEU A 442 -4.00 26.19 26.12
CA LEU A 442 -2.94 27.01 26.71
C LEU A 442 -2.64 28.27 25.87
N LEU A 443 -2.65 28.16 24.53
CA LEU A 443 -2.50 29.29 23.62
C LEU A 443 -3.68 30.28 23.71
N MET A 444 -4.89 29.75 23.91
CA MET A 444 -6.12 30.51 24.20
C MET A 444 -6.16 31.02 25.65
N ARG A 445 -5.24 30.56 26.51
CA ARG A 445 -5.08 30.96 27.92
C ARG A 445 -6.25 30.55 28.81
N SER A 446 -6.82 29.37 28.56
CA SER A 446 -7.90 28.80 29.36
C SER A 446 -7.56 28.76 30.85
N THR A 447 -8.49 29.22 31.68
CA THR A 447 -8.38 29.23 33.15
C THR A 447 -8.79 27.90 33.78
N THR A 448 -9.38 26.99 33.01
CA THR A 448 -10.04 25.77 33.48
C THR A 448 -9.27 24.49 33.11
N LEU A 449 -7.93 24.54 33.08
CA LEU A 449 -7.02 23.47 32.62
C LEU A 449 -7.37 22.03 33.04
N LYS A 450 -7.97 21.82 34.22
CA LYS A 450 -8.47 20.50 34.65
C LYS A 450 -9.59 19.96 33.73
N TRP A 451 -10.51 20.83 33.32
CA TRP A 451 -11.57 20.54 32.37
C TRP A 451 -11.04 20.47 30.93
N ASP A 452 -10.02 21.26 30.57
CA ASP A 452 -9.36 21.13 29.26
C ASP A 452 -8.72 19.75 29.08
N VAL A 453 -8.09 19.18 30.12
CA VAL A 453 -7.56 17.79 30.07
C VAL A 453 -8.68 16.77 29.88
N VAL A 454 -9.81 16.93 30.59
CA VAL A 454 -10.98 16.05 30.43
C VAL A 454 -11.60 16.18 29.04
N ALA A 455 -11.70 17.40 28.51
CA ALA A 455 -12.22 17.67 27.16
C ALA A 455 -11.27 17.13 26.09
N ALA A 456 -9.96 17.37 26.18
CA ALA A 456 -8.96 16.89 25.24
C ALA A 456 -8.95 15.36 25.14
N LEU A 457 -8.99 14.66 26.28
CA LEU A 457 -9.07 13.20 26.32
C LEU A 457 -10.44 12.69 25.84
N GLY A 458 -11.55 13.32 26.26
CA GLY A 458 -12.90 12.94 25.87
C GLY A 458 -13.17 13.12 24.38
N ILE A 459 -12.76 14.25 23.80
CA ILE A 459 -12.86 14.54 22.37
C ILE A 459 -11.94 13.61 21.56
N THR A 460 -10.70 13.37 22.01
CA THR A 460 -9.82 12.39 21.36
C THR A 460 -10.44 10.99 21.37
N GLY A 461 -11.00 10.55 22.50
CA GLY A 461 -11.68 9.26 22.63
C GLY A 461 -12.94 9.17 21.75
N ALA A 462 -13.74 10.23 21.69
CA ALA A 462 -14.94 10.30 20.86
C ALA A 462 -14.62 10.28 19.37
N ILE A 463 -13.62 11.05 18.92
CA ILE A 463 -13.14 11.02 17.52
C ILE A 463 -12.53 9.65 17.20
N TRP A 464 -11.73 9.07 18.10
CA TRP A 464 -11.18 7.73 17.88
C TRP A 464 -12.27 6.67 17.79
N LEU A 465 -13.32 6.71 18.61
CA LEU A 465 -14.48 5.81 18.51
C LEU A 465 -15.27 6.04 17.22
N LEU A 466 -15.55 7.30 16.86
CA LEU A 466 -16.23 7.65 15.61
C LEU A 466 -15.49 7.06 14.40
N PHE A 467 -14.19 7.33 14.28
CA PHE A 467 -13.40 6.87 13.15
C PHE A 467 -13.17 5.35 13.17
N SER A 468 -12.74 4.77 14.30
CA SER A 468 -12.39 3.34 14.36
C SER A 468 -13.58 2.38 14.47
N ARG A 469 -14.75 2.80 14.97
CA ARG A 469 -15.92 1.94 15.19
C ARG A 469 -17.12 2.25 14.31
N ILE A 470 -17.33 3.50 13.91
CA ILE A 470 -18.48 3.90 13.08
C ILE A 470 -18.05 4.03 11.62
N LEU A 471 -16.98 4.77 11.33
CA LEU A 471 -16.48 5.00 9.97
C LEU A 471 -15.53 3.91 9.47
N SER A 472 -15.03 3.04 10.36
CA SER A 472 -14.00 2.01 10.07
C SER A 472 -12.71 2.55 9.43
N VAL A 473 -12.37 3.81 9.73
CA VAL A 473 -11.15 4.48 9.28
C VAL A 473 -10.10 4.39 10.38
N ALA A 474 -8.90 3.90 10.04
CA ALA A 474 -7.75 3.97 10.92
C ALA A 474 -7.22 5.40 10.99
N LEU A 475 -7.10 5.94 12.20
CA LEU A 475 -6.35 7.17 12.47
C LEU A 475 -4.85 6.82 12.63
N PRO A 476 -3.92 7.77 12.37
CA PRO A 476 -2.47 7.56 12.51
C PRO A 476 -2.05 7.10 13.91
#